data_AF-A0A5M9HBW1-F1
#
_entry.id   AF-A0A5M9HBW1-F1
#
_cell.length_a   1.000
_cell.length_b   1.000
_cell.length_c   1.000
_cell.angle_alpha   90.00
_cell.angle_beta   90.00
_cell.angle_gamma   90.00
#
_symmetry.space_group_name_H-M   'P 1'
#
loop_
_entity.id
_entity.type
_entity.pdbx_description
1 polymer ?
#
loop_
_entity_poly.entity_id
_entity_poly.type
_entity_poly.pdbx_seq_one_letter_code
_entity_poly.pdbx_strand_id
1 'polypeptide(L)'
;MKKYKIVPIFDGNFGHLHEKYQLDSEGYCEKYGFGLSEVELNEVYQHIQALEDFISTEEDVAFVYDTIQKSDFIDNFEIPDQNNWNFIILQSKTPFKYLPQQGYKMGYKWTDMNYLVSREGAIIVLNRIKQINQNYCDIILDLMRDKKLTAAVLKDDGFDFINKPKDYDQHRNQEILSSIGKIERWNSRNKEKVRELLNIVFLEAKKINIDLFISEGTLLGCIRHGEIMRWDDDVDLAMNNKDVEKFLESLKKKEGIEIGTANLYGKYPFYKIWSTDCEEIQGYRHRFPFIDIFPFAIVDSKLYFDYGYAYDIVDIFPLSDCNFEGTIAKIPKNPMSYLNNRYPGWKEKIVFYPYSHRIERSIGKLLEAYISVDKTGRIECC
;
A
#
# COMPACT_ATOMS: atom_id res chain seq x y z
N MET A 1 -21.48 -2.42 -37.13
CA MET A 1 -20.96 -2.48 -35.75
C MET A 1 -20.93 -1.08 -35.17
N LYS A 2 -21.46 -0.90 -33.96
CA LYS A 2 -21.40 0.38 -33.25
C LYS A 2 -20.07 0.52 -32.50
N LYS A 3 -19.52 1.73 -32.39
CA LYS A 3 -18.21 1.98 -31.76
C LYS A 3 -18.36 2.95 -30.60
N TYR A 4 -17.70 2.64 -29.49
CA TYR A 4 -17.72 3.44 -28.27
C TYR A 4 -16.30 3.61 -27.75
N LYS A 5 -15.92 4.86 -27.53
CA LYS A 5 -14.66 5.20 -26.88
C LYS A 5 -14.92 5.48 -25.41
N ILE A 6 -14.19 4.78 -24.54
CA ILE A 6 -14.12 5.02 -23.10
C ILE A 6 -12.95 5.97 -22.87
N VAL A 7 -13.13 6.95 -22.00
CA VAL A 7 -12.08 7.90 -21.64
C VAL A 7 -11.99 7.91 -20.11
N PRO A 8 -10.84 7.52 -19.52
CA PRO A 8 -10.65 7.65 -18.08
C PRO A 8 -10.75 9.13 -17.69
N ILE A 9 -11.84 9.51 -17.02
CA ILE A 9 -12.13 10.89 -16.60
C ILE A 9 -12.43 10.94 -15.10
N PHE A 10 -12.09 12.06 -14.46
CA PHE A 10 -12.42 12.32 -13.05
C PHE A 10 -13.87 12.83 -12.89
N ASP A 11 -14.31 13.77 -13.73
CA ASP A 11 -15.63 14.42 -13.58
C ASP A 11 -16.68 13.89 -14.58
N GLY A 12 -17.01 12.61 -14.48
CA GLY A 12 -18.08 12.00 -15.29
C GLY A 12 -19.48 12.38 -14.80
N ASN A 13 -20.35 12.90 -15.68
CA ASN A 13 -21.76 13.14 -15.34
C ASN A 13 -22.63 11.92 -15.66
N PHE A 14 -22.74 10.99 -14.70
CA PHE A 14 -23.52 9.76 -14.80
C PHE A 14 -24.70 9.70 -13.81
N GLY A 15 -25.21 10.86 -13.38
CA GLY A 15 -26.25 10.96 -12.35
C GLY A 15 -27.50 10.12 -12.65
N HIS A 16 -27.89 9.98 -13.92
CA HIS A 16 -29.02 9.14 -14.33
C HIS A 16 -28.76 7.63 -14.18
N LEU A 17 -27.50 7.19 -14.21
CA LEU A 17 -27.13 5.78 -14.00
C LEU A 17 -27.07 5.41 -12.52
N HIS A 18 -26.83 6.36 -11.62
CA HIS A 18 -26.70 6.10 -10.18
C HIS A 18 -27.98 5.49 -9.57
N GLU A 19 -29.15 5.86 -10.07
CA GLU A 19 -30.44 5.32 -9.60
C GLU A 19 -30.65 3.86 -10.05
N LYS A 20 -30.09 3.48 -11.21
CA LYS A 20 -30.25 2.15 -11.82
C LYS A 20 -29.15 1.17 -11.43
N TYR A 21 -27.95 1.67 -11.18
CA TYR A 21 -26.74 0.90 -10.90
C TYR A 21 -26.13 1.36 -9.58
N GLN A 22 -26.43 0.62 -8.51
CA GLN A 22 -26.07 0.99 -7.15
C GLN A 22 -24.61 0.66 -6.85
N LEU A 23 -23.88 1.60 -6.26
CA LEU A 23 -22.51 1.39 -5.80
C LEU A 23 -22.48 0.77 -4.39
N ASP A 24 -21.86 -0.38 -4.26
CA ASP A 24 -21.48 -1.00 -2.99
C ASP A 24 -20.04 -0.60 -2.61
N SER A 25 -19.89 0.65 -2.21
CA SER A 25 -18.58 1.21 -1.82
C SER A 25 -18.09 0.65 -0.49
N GLU A 26 -19.01 0.44 0.46
CA GLU A 26 -18.70 -0.12 1.77
C GLU A 26 -18.17 -1.54 1.66
N GLY A 27 -18.84 -2.43 0.91
CA GLY A 27 -18.39 -3.81 0.73
C GLY A 27 -17.03 -3.93 0.05
N TYR A 28 -16.72 -3.06 -0.91
CA TYR A 28 -15.38 -3.03 -1.54
C TYR A 28 -14.31 -2.58 -0.53
N CYS A 29 -14.59 -1.52 0.24
CA CYS A 29 -13.68 -0.98 1.25
C CYS A 29 -13.43 -1.99 2.39
N GLU A 30 -14.47 -2.67 2.89
CA GLU A 30 -14.33 -3.71 3.90
C GLU A 30 -13.43 -4.87 3.43
N LYS A 31 -13.52 -5.21 2.14
CA LYS A 31 -12.76 -6.30 1.53
C LYS A 31 -11.29 -5.94 1.35
N TYR A 32 -10.98 -4.77 0.80
CA TYR A 32 -9.63 -4.41 0.35
C TYR A 32 -8.92 -3.36 1.23
N GLY A 33 -9.67 -2.62 2.06
CA GLY A 33 -9.15 -1.55 2.92
C GLY A 33 -9.03 -0.18 2.25
N PHE A 34 -9.50 -0.05 1.00
CA PHE A 34 -9.55 1.19 0.22
C PHE A 34 -10.74 1.13 -0.75
N GLY A 35 -11.19 2.29 -1.25
CA GLY A 35 -12.33 2.39 -2.18
C GLY A 35 -11.95 2.08 -3.64
N LEU A 36 -12.95 1.95 -4.52
CA LEU A 36 -12.71 2.13 -5.94
C LEU A 36 -12.35 3.60 -6.18
N SER A 37 -11.31 3.86 -6.97
CA SER A 37 -11.00 5.24 -7.34
C SER A 37 -12.15 5.82 -8.20
N GLU A 38 -12.30 7.15 -8.18
CA GLU A 38 -13.30 7.83 -8.99
C GLU A 38 -13.15 7.52 -10.49
N VAL A 39 -11.91 7.40 -10.97
CA VAL A 39 -11.63 7.03 -12.36
C VAL A 39 -12.10 5.61 -12.68
N GLU A 40 -11.88 4.64 -11.78
CA GLU A 40 -12.37 3.27 -11.98
C GLU A 40 -13.90 3.19 -11.93
N LEU A 41 -14.53 3.98 -11.07
CA LEU A 41 -15.98 4.08 -11.00
C LEU A 41 -16.56 4.68 -12.29
N ASN A 42 -15.95 5.76 -12.79
CA ASN A 42 -16.33 6.38 -14.06
C ASN A 42 -16.07 5.48 -15.26
N GLU A 43 -15.00 4.68 -15.23
CA GLU A 43 -14.74 3.63 -16.23
C GLU A 43 -15.91 2.63 -16.27
N VAL A 44 -16.34 2.14 -15.10
CA VAL A 44 -17.51 1.24 -14.99
C VAL A 44 -18.77 1.91 -15.58
N TYR A 45 -19.07 3.16 -15.20
CA TYR A 45 -20.26 3.86 -15.70
C TYR A 45 -20.22 4.12 -17.21
N GLN A 46 -19.07 4.43 -17.78
CA GLN A 46 -18.93 4.58 -19.23
C GLN A 46 -19.17 3.29 -19.98
N HIS A 47 -18.68 2.15 -19.46
CA HIS A 47 -18.99 0.86 -20.02
C HIS A 47 -20.49 0.56 -19.94
N ILE A 48 -21.13 0.85 -18.81
CA ILE A 48 -22.60 0.72 -18.68
C ILE A 48 -23.31 1.55 -19.75
N GLN A 49 -22.98 2.84 -19.87
CA GLN A 49 -23.59 3.73 -20.86
C GLN A 49 -23.41 3.21 -22.28
N ALA A 50 -22.19 2.81 -22.65
CA ALA A 50 -21.89 2.27 -23.98
C ALA A 50 -22.73 1.02 -24.28
N LEU A 51 -22.92 0.14 -23.29
CA LEU A 51 -23.74 -1.06 -23.45
C LEU A 51 -25.23 -0.74 -23.52
N GLU A 52 -25.76 0.21 -22.72
CA GLU A 52 -27.16 0.65 -22.79
C GLU A 52 -27.48 1.30 -24.13
N ASP A 53 -26.61 2.20 -24.58
CA ASP A 53 -26.72 2.83 -25.90
C ASP A 53 -26.69 1.76 -26.98
N PHE A 54 -25.79 0.79 -26.88
CA PHE A 54 -25.65 -0.28 -27.88
C PHE A 54 -26.93 -1.12 -27.98
N ILE A 55 -27.50 -1.58 -26.87
CA ILE A 55 -28.73 -2.38 -26.89
C ILE A 55 -29.95 -1.59 -27.41
N SER A 56 -29.87 -0.26 -27.48
CA SER A 56 -30.89 0.59 -28.09
C SER A 56 -30.79 0.70 -29.63
N THR A 57 -29.65 0.31 -30.21
CA THR A 57 -29.44 0.32 -31.67
C THR A 57 -29.94 -0.96 -32.35
N GLU A 58 -29.87 -1.04 -33.68
CA GLU A 58 -30.13 -2.26 -34.46
C GLU A 58 -28.84 -3.07 -34.78
N GLU A 59 -27.68 -2.66 -34.27
CA GLU A 59 -26.37 -3.26 -34.58
C GLU A 59 -26.12 -4.58 -33.84
N ASP A 60 -25.50 -5.58 -34.46
CA ASP A 60 -25.30 -6.89 -33.79
C ASP A 60 -24.12 -6.92 -32.80
N VAL A 61 -23.15 -6.02 -33.01
CA VAL A 61 -21.89 -5.96 -32.25
C VAL A 61 -21.53 -4.52 -31.91
N ALA A 62 -21.05 -4.32 -30.68
CA ALA A 62 -20.36 -3.11 -30.27
C ALA A 62 -18.85 -3.35 -30.15
N PHE A 63 -18.07 -2.40 -30.64
CA PHE A 63 -16.65 -2.26 -30.37
C PHE A 63 -16.48 -1.19 -29.30
N VAL A 64 -16.03 -1.60 -28.11
CA VAL A 64 -15.73 -0.70 -27.00
C VAL A 64 -14.22 -0.67 -26.78
N TYR A 65 -13.65 0.53 -26.70
CA TYR A 65 -12.20 0.70 -26.57
C TYR A 65 -11.84 1.90 -25.71
N ASP A 66 -10.71 1.79 -25.02
CA ASP A 66 -10.08 2.87 -24.26
C ASP A 66 -8.76 3.25 -24.96
N THR A 67 -7.81 2.31 -24.97
CA THR A 67 -6.39 2.58 -25.25
C THR A 67 -5.95 2.36 -26.70
N ILE A 68 -6.83 1.92 -27.61
CA ILE A 68 -6.50 1.73 -29.03
C ILE A 68 -6.38 3.10 -29.73
N GLN A 69 -5.18 3.43 -30.22
CA GLN A 69 -4.91 4.74 -30.83
C GLN A 69 -5.08 4.81 -32.35
N LYS A 70 -4.93 3.69 -33.06
CA LYS A 70 -4.98 3.67 -34.53
C LYS A 70 -6.44 3.68 -34.99
N SER A 71 -6.99 4.87 -35.25
CA SER A 71 -8.35 5.05 -35.79
C SER A 71 -8.60 4.20 -37.03
N ASP A 72 -7.62 4.16 -37.95
CA ASP A 72 -7.73 3.43 -39.21
C ASP A 72 -7.86 1.92 -39.00
N PHE A 73 -7.27 1.38 -37.93
CA PHE A 73 -7.43 -0.02 -37.57
C PHE A 73 -8.85 -0.29 -37.05
N ILE A 74 -9.37 0.58 -36.18
CA ILE A 74 -10.75 0.49 -35.67
C ILE A 74 -11.76 0.60 -36.82
N ASP A 75 -11.46 1.42 -37.83
CA ASP A 75 -12.32 1.63 -39.01
C ASP A 75 -12.39 0.45 -39.97
N ASN A 76 -11.30 -0.28 -40.13
CA ASN A 76 -11.23 -1.43 -41.02
C ASN A 76 -11.32 -2.78 -40.28
N PHE A 77 -11.64 -2.77 -38.99
CA PHE A 77 -11.68 -4.00 -38.20
C PHE A 77 -12.86 -4.90 -38.59
N GLU A 78 -12.56 -6.09 -39.10
CA GLU A 78 -13.56 -7.10 -39.47
C GLU A 78 -13.99 -7.93 -38.25
N ILE A 79 -15.31 -8.12 -38.12
CA ILE A 79 -15.90 -8.89 -37.02
C ILE A 79 -15.59 -10.37 -37.24
N PRO A 80 -14.98 -11.08 -36.28
CA PRO A 80 -14.81 -12.53 -36.35
C PRO A 80 -16.18 -13.24 -36.44
N ASP A 81 -16.25 -14.37 -37.15
CA ASP A 81 -17.47 -15.16 -37.30
C ASP A 81 -18.25 -15.28 -35.98
N GLN A 82 -19.50 -14.82 -35.97
CA GLN A 82 -20.31 -14.59 -34.77
C GLN A 82 -20.81 -15.88 -34.09
N ASN A 83 -20.48 -17.06 -34.62
CA ASN A 83 -21.18 -18.29 -34.28
C ASN A 83 -20.89 -18.87 -32.89
N ASN A 84 -20.04 -18.28 -32.03
CA ASN A 84 -19.63 -18.92 -30.76
C ASN A 84 -19.11 -17.97 -29.65
N TRP A 85 -19.40 -16.67 -29.68
CA TRP A 85 -18.88 -15.76 -28.64
C TRP A 85 -19.90 -14.71 -28.22
N ASN A 86 -19.87 -14.35 -26.94
CA ASN A 86 -20.62 -13.21 -26.41
C ASN A 86 -19.74 -11.97 -26.23
N PHE A 87 -18.43 -12.19 -26.03
CA PHE A 87 -17.46 -11.16 -25.74
C PHE A 87 -16.10 -11.53 -26.35
N ILE A 88 -15.39 -10.57 -26.96
CA ILE A 88 -14.01 -10.77 -27.43
C ILE A 88 -13.14 -9.71 -26.80
N ILE A 89 -12.17 -10.12 -25.99
CA ILE A 89 -11.15 -9.22 -25.43
C ILE A 89 -10.07 -8.99 -26.49
N LEU A 90 -9.77 -7.73 -26.76
CA LEU A 90 -8.77 -7.32 -27.73
C LEU A 90 -7.45 -7.03 -27.01
N GLN A 91 -6.38 -7.71 -27.40
CA GLN A 91 -5.06 -7.58 -26.79
C GLN A 91 -3.96 -7.43 -27.84
N SER A 92 -2.90 -6.69 -27.51
CA SER A 92 -1.68 -6.67 -28.32
C SER A 92 -1.06 -8.07 -28.36
N LYS A 93 -0.45 -8.45 -29.49
CA LYS A 93 0.38 -9.67 -29.51
C LYS A 93 1.59 -9.55 -28.59
N THR A 94 2.11 -8.33 -28.39
CA THR A 94 3.17 -8.08 -27.42
C THR A 94 2.51 -7.99 -26.03
N PRO A 95 2.76 -8.96 -25.13
CA PRO A 95 2.11 -8.96 -23.83
C PRO A 95 2.61 -7.80 -22.98
N PHE A 96 1.71 -6.88 -22.64
CA PHE A 96 1.91 -5.92 -21.56
C PHE A 96 1.32 -6.49 -20.28
N LYS A 97 2.02 -6.34 -19.15
CA LYS A 97 1.53 -6.74 -17.84
C LYS A 97 1.76 -5.61 -16.86
N TYR A 98 0.67 -5.18 -16.22
CA TYR A 98 0.72 -4.27 -15.08
C TYR A 98 1.52 -4.88 -13.93
N LEU A 99 2.20 -4.02 -13.18
CA LEU A 99 2.84 -4.43 -11.94
C LEU A 99 1.82 -5.01 -10.95
N PRO A 100 2.23 -5.91 -10.04
CA PRO A 100 1.34 -6.40 -9.00
C PRO A 100 0.74 -5.25 -8.19
N GLN A 101 -0.57 -5.28 -7.99
CA GLN A 101 -1.31 -4.25 -7.27
C GLN A 101 -2.55 -4.85 -6.61
N GLN A 102 -2.82 -4.41 -5.38
CA GLN A 102 -3.95 -4.88 -4.59
C GLN A 102 -5.30 -4.50 -5.22
N GLY A 103 -6.36 -5.21 -4.84
CA GLY A 103 -7.73 -4.96 -5.29
C GLY A 103 -8.12 -5.58 -6.64
N TYR A 104 -7.17 -6.15 -7.40
CA TYR A 104 -7.44 -6.93 -8.62
C TYR A 104 -7.42 -8.43 -8.31
N LYS A 105 -8.35 -9.20 -8.88
CA LYS A 105 -8.46 -10.64 -8.56
C LYS A 105 -7.26 -11.47 -9.00
N MET A 106 -6.59 -11.06 -10.08
CA MET A 106 -5.35 -11.71 -10.55
C MET A 106 -4.09 -11.17 -9.86
N GLY A 107 -4.23 -10.22 -8.93
CA GLY A 107 -3.12 -9.49 -8.30
C GLY A 107 -2.48 -8.42 -9.19
N TYR A 108 -3.03 -8.15 -10.37
CA TYR A 108 -2.63 -7.08 -11.31
C TYR A 108 -3.82 -6.76 -12.24
N LYS A 109 -3.87 -5.56 -12.81
CA LYS A 109 -4.85 -5.21 -13.87
C LYS A 109 -4.55 -6.08 -15.10
N TRP A 110 -5.50 -6.91 -15.52
CA TRP A 110 -5.23 -7.95 -16.52
C TRP A 110 -5.59 -7.53 -17.96
N THR A 111 -6.27 -6.40 -18.12
CA THR A 111 -6.59 -5.79 -19.42
C THR A 111 -7.08 -4.35 -19.25
N ASP A 112 -6.94 -3.54 -20.30
CA ASP A 112 -7.49 -2.19 -20.43
C ASP A 112 -8.94 -2.19 -20.95
N MET A 113 -9.57 -3.36 -21.00
CA MET A 113 -10.99 -3.50 -21.38
C MET A 113 -11.32 -2.93 -22.77
N ASN A 114 -10.44 -3.20 -23.73
CA ASN A 114 -10.78 -3.11 -25.16
C ASN A 114 -11.48 -4.41 -25.59
N TYR A 115 -12.68 -4.34 -26.15
CA TYR A 115 -13.46 -5.53 -26.48
C TYR A 115 -14.49 -5.33 -27.60
N LEU A 116 -14.89 -6.45 -28.19
CA LEU A 116 -16.14 -6.59 -28.93
C LEU A 116 -17.17 -7.27 -28.03
N VAL A 117 -18.43 -6.88 -28.15
CA VAL A 117 -19.53 -7.49 -27.40
C VAL A 117 -20.73 -7.67 -28.31
N SER A 118 -21.31 -8.87 -28.25
CA SER A 118 -22.60 -9.16 -28.88
C SER A 118 -23.74 -8.55 -28.07
N ARG A 119 -24.92 -8.41 -28.67
CA ARG A 119 -26.11 -7.94 -27.94
C ARG A 119 -26.44 -8.81 -26.72
N GLU A 120 -26.36 -10.12 -26.84
CA GLU A 120 -26.55 -11.06 -25.73
C GLU A 120 -25.50 -10.83 -24.63
N GLY A 121 -24.23 -10.69 -25.00
CA GLY A 121 -23.14 -10.40 -24.07
C GLY A 121 -23.34 -9.10 -23.30
N ALA A 122 -23.80 -8.04 -23.99
CA ALA A 122 -24.10 -6.75 -23.37
C ALA A 122 -25.21 -6.89 -22.31
N ILE A 123 -26.28 -7.63 -22.61
CA ILE A 123 -27.38 -7.89 -21.67
C ILE A 123 -26.89 -8.70 -20.46
N ILE A 124 -26.05 -9.73 -20.67
CA ILE A 124 -25.44 -10.51 -19.58
C ILE A 124 -24.64 -9.62 -18.64
N VAL A 125 -23.78 -8.76 -19.20
CA VAL A 125 -22.94 -7.84 -18.43
C VAL A 125 -23.79 -6.82 -17.66
N LEU A 126 -24.73 -6.13 -18.32
CA LEU A 126 -25.61 -5.15 -17.67
C LEU A 126 -26.45 -5.77 -16.55
N ASN A 127 -26.92 -7.02 -16.71
CA ASN A 127 -27.65 -7.73 -15.67
C ASN A 127 -26.79 -8.04 -14.44
N ARG A 128 -25.48 -8.31 -14.63
CA ARG A 128 -24.54 -8.52 -13.52
C ARG A 128 -24.19 -7.22 -12.80
N ILE A 129 -24.14 -6.09 -13.51
CA ILE A 129 -23.65 -4.81 -12.99
C ILE A 129 -24.70 -4.02 -12.19
N LYS A 130 -25.95 -4.49 -12.08
CA LYS A 130 -27.02 -3.87 -11.26
C LYS A 130 -26.56 -3.36 -9.89
N GLN A 131 -25.59 -4.05 -9.28
CA GLN A 131 -24.79 -3.54 -8.17
C GLN A 131 -23.30 -3.53 -8.56
N ILE A 132 -22.67 -2.35 -8.51
CA ILE A 132 -21.24 -2.13 -8.76
C ILE A 132 -20.49 -2.38 -7.45
N ASN A 133 -19.67 -3.42 -7.42
CA ASN A 133 -18.92 -3.82 -6.22
C ASN A 133 -17.45 -4.17 -6.50
N GLN A 134 -16.95 -3.84 -7.69
CA GLN A 134 -15.57 -4.02 -8.12
C GLN A 134 -15.35 -3.31 -9.47
N ASN A 135 -14.09 -3.16 -9.87
CA ASN A 135 -13.69 -2.61 -11.17
C ASN A 135 -14.26 -3.44 -12.33
N TYR A 136 -14.49 -2.80 -13.49
CA TYR A 136 -15.13 -3.42 -14.64
C TYR A 136 -14.38 -4.67 -15.12
N CYS A 137 -13.05 -4.66 -15.11
CA CYS A 137 -12.28 -5.80 -15.60
C CYS A 137 -12.50 -7.07 -14.77
N ASP A 138 -12.62 -6.94 -13.45
CA ASP A 138 -12.91 -8.09 -12.58
C ASP A 138 -14.38 -8.56 -12.71
N ILE A 139 -15.32 -7.69 -13.09
CA ILE A 139 -16.71 -8.09 -13.40
C ILE A 139 -16.75 -9.05 -14.59
N ILE A 140 -16.05 -8.70 -15.67
CA ILE A 140 -15.94 -9.57 -16.85
C ILE A 140 -15.23 -10.87 -16.49
N LEU A 141 -14.14 -10.79 -15.70
CA LEU A 141 -13.41 -11.98 -15.25
C LEU A 141 -14.30 -12.95 -14.46
N ASP A 142 -15.17 -12.45 -13.58
CA ASP A 142 -16.13 -13.28 -12.85
C ASP A 142 -17.13 -13.96 -13.80
N LEU A 143 -17.68 -13.22 -14.75
CA LEU A 143 -18.63 -13.76 -15.71
C LEU A 143 -18.01 -14.87 -16.58
N MET A 144 -16.75 -14.69 -16.99
CA MET A 144 -15.97 -15.71 -17.69
C MET A 144 -15.72 -16.93 -16.80
N ARG A 145 -15.25 -16.73 -15.57
CA ARG A 145 -15.00 -17.82 -14.61
C ARG A 145 -16.26 -18.63 -14.33
N ASP A 146 -17.39 -17.95 -14.16
CA ASP A 146 -18.68 -18.56 -13.83
C ASP A 146 -19.39 -19.13 -15.08
N LYS A 147 -18.73 -19.10 -16.25
CA LYS A 147 -19.25 -19.56 -17.55
C LYS A 147 -20.58 -18.90 -17.96
N LYS A 148 -20.81 -17.68 -17.49
CA LYS A 148 -21.98 -16.86 -17.87
C LYS A 148 -21.71 -16.04 -19.13
N LEU A 149 -20.45 -15.82 -19.47
CA LEU A 149 -20.04 -15.08 -20.66
C LEU A 149 -19.06 -15.93 -21.45
N THR A 150 -19.45 -16.32 -22.66
CA THR A 150 -18.54 -17.03 -23.58
C THR A 150 -17.58 -16.01 -24.18
N ALA A 151 -16.34 -15.99 -23.69
CA ALA A 151 -15.35 -15.02 -24.10
C ALA A 151 -14.20 -15.64 -24.89
N ALA A 152 -13.74 -14.93 -25.92
CA ALA A 152 -12.49 -15.22 -26.63
C ALA A 152 -11.48 -14.08 -26.43
N VAL A 153 -10.20 -14.37 -26.66
CA VAL A 153 -9.15 -13.36 -26.71
C VAL A 153 -8.62 -13.30 -28.13
N LEU A 154 -8.71 -12.12 -28.75
CA LEU A 154 -8.10 -11.86 -30.05
C LEU A 154 -6.83 -11.05 -29.86
N LYS A 155 -5.74 -11.51 -30.47
CA LYS A 155 -4.44 -10.84 -30.40
C LYS A 155 -4.02 -10.31 -31.76
N ASP A 156 -3.77 -9.01 -31.85
CA ASP A 156 -3.34 -8.33 -33.07
C ASP A 156 -2.23 -7.29 -32.79
N ASP A 157 -1.36 -7.04 -33.75
CA ASP A 157 -0.29 -6.02 -33.65
C ASP A 157 -0.84 -4.60 -33.87
N GLY A 158 -2.02 -4.47 -34.49
CA GLY A 158 -2.77 -3.24 -34.65
C GLY A 158 -3.35 -2.70 -33.35
N PHE A 159 -3.46 -3.54 -32.31
CA PHE A 159 -3.71 -3.11 -30.93
C PHE A 159 -2.43 -2.56 -30.29
N ASP A 160 -1.88 -1.53 -30.93
CA ASP A 160 -0.75 -0.76 -30.45
C ASP A 160 -1.27 0.16 -29.34
N PHE A 161 -1.30 -0.38 -28.13
CA PHE A 161 -1.56 0.41 -26.94
C PHE A 161 -0.36 1.33 -26.74
N ILE A 162 -0.62 2.57 -26.30
CA ILE A 162 0.42 3.53 -25.85
C ILE A 162 1.57 2.75 -25.22
N ASN A 163 2.82 3.09 -25.53
CA ASN A 163 4.02 2.67 -24.80
C ASN A 163 3.83 2.98 -23.30
N LYS A 164 3.03 2.17 -22.61
CA LYS A 164 2.87 2.19 -21.18
C LYS A 164 4.12 1.47 -20.70
N PRO A 165 5.02 2.14 -19.96
CA PRO A 165 6.05 1.42 -19.24
C PRO A 165 5.39 0.31 -18.40
N LYS A 166 6.12 -0.74 -18.03
CA LYS A 166 5.63 -1.67 -16.99
C LYS A 166 5.29 -0.84 -15.74
N ASP A 167 4.02 -0.60 -15.51
CA ASP A 167 3.52 0.34 -14.50
C ASP A 167 2.31 -0.25 -13.76
N TYR A 168 1.87 0.40 -12.71
CA TYR A 168 0.66 0.08 -11.92
C TYR A 168 -0.49 1.04 -12.28
N ASP A 169 -1.70 0.77 -11.81
CA ASP A 169 -2.82 1.71 -11.96
C ASP A 169 -2.63 2.89 -10.99
N GLN A 170 -2.32 4.06 -11.54
CA GLN A 170 -1.95 5.26 -10.76
C GLN A 170 -3.13 5.81 -9.95
N HIS A 171 -4.35 5.74 -10.48
CA HIS A 171 -5.55 6.24 -9.80
C HIS A 171 -5.90 5.37 -8.60
N ARG A 172 -5.82 4.04 -8.79
CA ARG A 172 -5.92 3.13 -7.66
C ARG A 172 -4.82 3.35 -6.64
N ASN A 173 -3.58 3.54 -7.08
CA ASN A 173 -2.46 3.79 -6.17
C ASN A 173 -2.69 5.04 -5.33
N GLN A 174 -3.24 6.11 -5.91
CA GLN A 174 -3.63 7.32 -5.20
C GLN A 174 -4.73 7.04 -4.16
N GLU A 175 -5.72 6.20 -4.47
CA GLU A 175 -6.77 5.83 -3.51
C GLU A 175 -6.19 5.01 -2.32
N ILE A 176 -5.24 4.11 -2.58
CA ILE A 176 -4.52 3.39 -1.52
C ILE A 176 -3.69 4.37 -0.67
N LEU A 177 -2.94 5.29 -1.28
CA LEU A 177 -2.17 6.31 -0.56
C LEU A 177 -3.07 7.21 0.28
N SER A 178 -4.22 7.64 -0.27
CA SER A 178 -5.24 8.42 0.43
C SER A 178 -5.79 7.66 1.64
N SER A 179 -6.06 6.36 1.49
CA SER A 179 -6.53 5.49 2.57
C SER A 179 -5.49 5.34 3.67
N ILE A 180 -4.22 5.14 3.31
CA ILE A 180 -3.09 5.12 4.26
C ILE A 180 -2.93 6.48 4.96
N GLY A 181 -3.01 7.60 4.23
CA GLY A 181 -2.82 8.95 4.75
C GLY A 181 -3.93 9.44 5.70
N LYS A 182 -5.10 8.78 5.68
CA LYS A 182 -6.19 8.99 6.65
C LYS A 182 -5.94 8.30 7.99
N ILE A 183 -4.98 7.37 8.06
CA ILE A 183 -4.66 6.65 9.29
C ILE A 183 -3.81 7.54 10.17
N GLU A 184 -4.33 7.83 11.37
CA GLU A 184 -3.62 8.51 12.43
C GLU A 184 -3.62 7.63 13.68
N ARG A 185 -2.46 7.10 14.04
CA ARG A 185 -2.31 6.28 15.25
C ARG A 185 -2.04 7.10 16.49
N TRP A 186 -1.59 8.34 16.32
CA TRP A 186 -1.21 9.21 17.42
C TRP A 186 -2.28 10.26 17.69
N ASN A 187 -2.88 10.20 18.88
CA ASN A 187 -3.52 11.40 19.42
C ASN A 187 -2.44 12.34 20.01
N SER A 188 -2.78 13.62 20.20
CA SER A 188 -1.83 14.64 20.67
C SER A 188 -1.15 14.27 21.99
N ARG A 189 -1.90 13.70 22.95
CA ARG A 189 -1.37 13.29 24.26
C ARG A 189 -0.34 12.18 24.12
N ASN A 190 -0.65 11.13 23.35
CA ASN A 190 0.25 10.00 23.17
C ASN A 190 1.48 10.41 22.35
N LYS A 191 1.32 11.31 21.37
CA LYS A 191 2.45 11.87 20.62
C LYS A 191 3.39 12.68 21.53
N GLU A 192 2.84 13.48 22.43
CA GLU A 192 3.63 14.22 23.42
C GLU A 192 4.35 13.26 24.38
N LYS A 193 3.68 12.22 24.87
CA LYS A 193 4.28 11.22 25.76
C LYS A 193 5.44 10.46 25.12
N VAL A 194 5.33 10.05 23.85
CA VAL A 194 6.46 9.37 23.18
C VAL A 194 7.64 10.32 22.96
N ARG A 195 7.40 11.62 22.73
CA ARG A 195 8.44 12.66 22.65
C ARG A 195 9.17 12.85 23.98
N GLU A 196 8.42 12.90 25.09
CA GLU A 196 8.98 12.95 26.44
C GLU A 196 9.87 11.72 26.71
N LEU A 197 9.37 10.52 26.41
CA LEU A 197 10.11 9.27 26.55
C LEU A 197 11.39 9.25 25.70
N LEU A 198 11.30 9.64 24.42
CA LEU A 198 12.44 9.74 23.50
C LEU A 198 13.53 10.64 24.10
N ASN A 199 13.15 11.83 24.57
CA ASN A 199 14.09 12.78 25.16
C ASN A 199 14.74 12.21 26.43
N ILE A 200 13.97 11.58 27.33
CA ILE A 200 14.50 10.94 28.56
C ILE A 200 15.53 9.86 28.21
N VAL A 201 15.16 8.97 27.27
CA VAL A 201 15.95 7.81 26.86
C VAL A 201 17.27 8.23 26.21
N PHE A 202 17.24 9.17 25.25
CA PHE A 202 18.45 9.66 24.59
C PHE A 202 19.35 10.50 25.51
N LEU A 203 18.77 11.34 26.39
CA LEU A 203 19.56 12.10 27.37
C LEU A 203 20.25 11.19 28.38
N GLU A 204 19.59 10.12 28.85
CA GLU A 204 20.21 9.18 29.77
C GLU A 204 21.33 8.39 29.09
N ALA A 205 21.12 7.92 27.84
CA ALA A 205 22.16 7.22 27.08
C ALA A 205 23.41 8.09 26.89
N LYS A 206 23.21 9.36 26.53
CA LYS A 206 24.28 10.37 26.41
C LYS A 206 25.01 10.58 27.75
N LYS A 207 24.27 10.72 28.85
CA LYS A 207 24.83 10.95 30.19
C LYS A 207 25.76 9.82 30.63
N ILE A 208 25.42 8.57 30.33
CA ILE A 208 26.20 7.39 30.74
C ILE A 208 27.11 6.82 29.65
N ASN A 209 27.24 7.57 28.55
CA ASN A 209 28.09 7.30 27.39
C ASN A 209 27.85 5.92 26.77
N ILE A 210 26.59 5.65 26.41
CA ILE A 210 26.16 4.43 25.70
C ILE A 210 25.65 4.81 24.32
N ASP A 211 26.08 4.06 23.31
CA ASP A 211 25.55 4.16 21.96
C ASP A 211 24.14 3.53 21.89
N LEU A 212 23.16 4.40 21.63
CA LEU A 212 21.76 4.08 21.39
C LEU A 212 21.35 4.80 20.12
N PHE A 213 20.67 4.13 19.19
CA PHE A 213 20.25 4.76 17.93
C PHE A 213 18.87 4.29 17.49
N ILE A 214 18.20 5.09 16.65
CA ILE A 214 16.92 4.76 16.04
C ILE A 214 17.08 3.59 15.05
N SER A 215 16.22 2.58 15.14
CA SER A 215 16.24 1.38 14.30
C SER A 215 14.89 1.11 13.62
N GLU A 216 14.82 0.02 12.85
CA GLU A 216 13.57 -0.55 12.33
C GLU A 216 12.63 0.46 11.63
N GLY A 217 11.33 0.41 11.91
CA GLY A 217 10.31 1.25 11.26
C GLY A 217 10.48 2.72 11.60
N THR A 218 10.98 3.01 12.81
CA THR A 218 11.29 4.37 13.24
C THR A 218 12.42 5.00 12.43
N LEU A 219 13.45 4.23 12.05
CA LEU A 219 14.52 4.73 11.17
C LEU A 219 13.98 5.03 9.77
N LEU A 220 13.10 4.16 9.27
CA LEU A 220 12.41 4.39 8.01
C LEU A 220 11.58 5.68 8.07
N GLY A 221 10.91 5.95 9.19
CA GLY A 221 10.25 7.22 9.48
C GLY A 221 11.20 8.43 9.46
N CYS A 222 12.30 8.44 10.23
CA CYS A 222 13.28 9.55 10.25
C CYS A 222 13.80 9.84 8.82
N ILE A 223 14.12 8.83 8.02
CA ILE A 223 14.65 9.05 6.66
C ILE A 223 13.55 9.46 5.67
N ARG A 224 12.46 8.69 5.59
CA ARG A 224 11.45 8.86 4.54
C ARG A 224 10.50 10.03 4.80
N HIS A 225 10.19 10.30 6.07
CA HIS A 225 9.19 11.30 6.50
C HIS A 225 9.75 12.35 7.46
N GLY A 226 10.91 12.14 8.09
CA GLY A 226 11.50 13.09 9.06
C GLY A 226 10.82 13.10 10.41
N GLU A 227 9.87 12.20 10.61
CA GLU A 227 9.03 12.06 11.78
C GLU A 227 8.56 10.60 11.85
N ILE A 228 7.94 10.22 12.97
CA ILE A 228 7.28 8.91 13.04
C ILE A 228 6.16 8.91 11.99
N MET A 229 6.10 7.86 11.18
CA MET A 229 5.03 7.68 10.20
C MET A 229 3.67 7.71 10.91
N ARG A 230 2.70 8.44 10.35
CA ARG A 230 1.39 8.67 11.01
C ARG A 230 0.62 7.38 11.32
N TRP A 231 0.87 6.33 10.54
CA TRP A 231 0.27 5.01 10.66
C TRP A 231 1.07 4.01 11.50
N ASP A 232 2.28 4.38 11.93
CA ASP A 232 3.19 3.56 12.74
C ASP A 232 3.05 3.98 14.21
N ASP A 233 2.82 3.04 15.14
CA ASP A 233 2.37 3.36 16.51
C ASP A 233 3.33 2.95 17.63
N ASP A 234 4.58 2.67 17.29
CA ASP A 234 5.67 2.41 18.22
C ASP A 234 6.95 3.16 17.83
N VAL A 235 7.98 3.01 18.66
CA VAL A 235 9.31 3.59 18.48
C VAL A 235 10.35 2.52 18.79
N ASP A 236 11.23 2.27 17.83
CA ASP A 236 12.25 1.23 17.89
C ASP A 236 13.64 1.85 17.98
N LEU A 237 14.38 1.44 19.01
CA LEU A 237 15.79 1.79 19.19
C LEU A 237 16.65 0.52 19.29
N ALA A 238 17.94 0.66 19.01
CA ALA A 238 18.91 -0.43 19.07
C ALA A 238 20.10 -0.08 19.98
N MET A 239 20.55 -1.06 20.76
CA MET A 239 21.65 -0.93 21.72
C MET A 239 22.51 -2.19 21.77
N ASN A 240 23.82 -2.05 22.02
CA ASN A 240 24.69 -3.19 22.22
C ASN A 240 24.29 -3.96 23.48
N ASN A 241 24.13 -5.28 23.38
CA ASN A 241 23.69 -6.15 24.47
C ASN A 241 24.55 -6.01 25.74
N LYS A 242 25.85 -5.73 25.59
CA LYS A 242 26.75 -5.51 26.73
C LYS A 242 26.40 -4.27 27.58
N ASP A 243 25.71 -3.31 26.98
CA ASP A 243 25.39 -2.00 27.58
C ASP A 243 23.94 -1.94 28.12
N VAL A 244 23.09 -2.89 27.71
CA VAL A 244 21.66 -2.94 28.04
C VAL A 244 21.42 -2.92 29.55
N GLU A 245 22.05 -3.81 30.32
CA GLU A 245 21.81 -3.90 31.77
C GLU A 245 22.11 -2.58 32.47
N LYS A 246 23.30 -2.01 32.22
CA LYS A 246 23.71 -0.69 32.74
C LYS A 246 22.72 0.40 32.35
N PHE A 247 22.23 0.41 31.12
CA PHE A 247 21.27 1.39 30.64
C PHE A 247 19.93 1.31 31.36
N LEU A 248 19.36 0.09 31.44
CA LEU A 248 18.08 -0.15 32.09
C LEU A 248 18.15 0.14 33.60
N GLU A 249 19.26 -0.19 34.27
CA GLU A 249 19.47 0.19 35.67
C GLU A 249 19.51 1.70 35.90
N SER A 250 20.07 2.46 34.94
CA SER A 250 20.07 3.91 35.02
C SER A 250 18.68 4.50 34.80
N LEU A 251 17.93 3.96 33.83
CA LEU A 251 16.56 4.38 33.55
C LEU A 251 15.57 4.04 34.68
N LYS A 252 15.72 2.88 35.34
CA LYS A 252 14.86 2.49 36.49
C LYS A 252 14.92 3.48 37.66
N LYS A 253 15.95 4.33 37.73
CA LYS A 253 16.07 5.38 38.76
C LYS A 253 15.27 6.64 38.42
N LYS A 254 14.71 6.73 37.21
CA LYS A 254 13.86 7.85 36.79
C LYS A 254 12.46 7.63 37.34
N GLU A 255 11.93 8.65 37.99
CA GLU A 255 10.56 8.65 38.47
C GLU A 255 9.58 8.49 37.30
N GLY A 256 8.56 7.67 37.50
CA GLY A 256 7.52 7.44 36.51
C GLY A 256 7.92 6.56 35.32
N ILE A 257 9.14 6.02 35.26
CA ILE A 257 9.57 5.12 34.17
C ILE A 257 9.47 3.66 34.61
N GLU A 258 8.81 2.85 33.79
CA GLU A 258 8.74 1.40 33.93
C GLU A 258 9.40 0.70 32.74
N ILE A 259 9.89 -0.51 33.01
CA ILE A 259 10.62 -1.32 32.04
C ILE A 259 10.07 -2.75 32.09
N GLY A 260 9.85 -3.31 30.90
CA GLY A 260 9.40 -4.68 30.68
C GLY A 260 10.26 -5.40 29.66
N THR A 261 10.00 -6.68 29.50
CA THR A 261 10.59 -7.53 28.47
C THR A 261 9.49 -8.14 27.63
N ALA A 262 9.76 -8.31 26.34
CA ALA A 262 8.89 -8.97 25.38
C ALA A 262 9.75 -9.84 24.44
N ASN A 263 9.12 -10.70 23.65
CA ASN A 263 9.82 -11.59 22.73
C ASN A 263 9.34 -11.41 21.30
N LEU A 264 10.24 -10.98 20.42
CA LEU A 264 10.00 -10.93 18.99
C LEU A 264 9.93 -12.36 18.46
N TYR A 265 8.89 -12.65 17.67
CA TYR A 265 8.57 -14.00 17.17
C TYR A 265 8.48 -15.07 18.28
N GLY A 266 8.17 -14.67 19.51
CA GLY A 266 8.10 -15.56 20.67
C GLY A 266 9.45 -16.13 21.15
N LYS A 267 10.57 -15.66 20.61
CA LYS A 267 11.91 -16.22 20.89
C LYS A 267 12.97 -15.18 21.25
N TYR A 268 12.98 -14.03 20.59
CA TYR A 268 14.10 -13.09 20.68
C TYR A 268 13.76 -11.95 21.64
N PRO A 269 14.41 -11.87 22.81
CA PRO A 269 14.04 -10.90 23.83
C PRO A 269 14.39 -9.48 23.40
N PHE A 270 13.50 -8.56 23.73
CA PHE A 270 13.73 -7.11 23.63
C PHE A 270 13.07 -6.42 24.82
N TYR A 271 13.36 -5.14 25.01
CA TYR A 271 12.91 -4.38 26.17
C TYR A 271 11.88 -3.34 25.77
N LYS A 272 10.87 -3.13 26.61
CA LYS A 272 9.88 -2.06 26.45
C LYS A 272 10.05 -1.05 27.56
N ILE A 273 9.98 0.24 27.24
CA ILE A 273 10.05 1.36 28.19
C ILE A 273 8.79 2.21 28.04
N TRP A 274 8.10 2.48 29.13
CA TRP A 274 6.90 3.33 29.14
C TRP A 274 6.86 4.18 30.41
N SER A 275 6.01 5.22 30.39
CA SER A 275 5.72 6.00 31.58
C SER A 275 4.52 5.43 32.35
N THR A 276 4.51 5.53 33.67
CA THR A 276 3.43 5.03 34.54
C THR A 276 2.09 5.73 34.28
N ASP A 277 2.12 6.95 33.77
CA ASP A 277 0.94 7.77 33.45
C ASP A 277 0.43 7.60 32.00
N CYS A 278 1.02 6.67 31.25
CA CYS A 278 0.57 6.29 29.91
C CYS A 278 -0.72 5.45 29.96
N GLU A 279 -1.36 5.33 28.79
CA GLU A 279 -2.63 4.62 28.62
C GLU A 279 -2.46 3.12 28.88
N GLU A 280 -3.34 2.53 29.70
CA GLU A 280 -3.32 1.09 29.92
C GLU A 280 -3.73 0.33 28.66
N ILE A 281 -2.99 -0.73 28.36
CA ILE A 281 -3.34 -1.67 27.30
C ILE A 281 -3.96 -2.89 27.94
N GLN A 282 -5.21 -3.20 27.58
CA GLN A 282 -5.95 -4.29 28.20
C GLN A 282 -5.23 -5.64 28.01
N GLY A 283 -4.90 -6.29 29.13
CA GLY A 283 -4.26 -7.61 29.13
C GLY A 283 -2.73 -7.57 29.04
N TYR A 284 -2.12 -6.39 29.04
CA TYR A 284 -0.68 -6.20 28.97
C TYR A 284 -0.16 -5.42 30.17
N ARG A 285 1.09 -5.69 30.55
CA ARG A 285 1.75 -4.97 31.64
C ARG A 285 2.22 -3.58 31.19
N HIS A 286 2.70 -3.47 29.96
CA HIS A 286 3.16 -2.20 29.41
C HIS A 286 1.98 -1.29 29.04
N ARG A 287 2.29 0.00 28.92
CA ARG A 287 1.32 1.07 28.63
C ARG A 287 1.66 1.74 27.30
N PHE A 288 0.67 2.32 26.65
CA PHE A 288 0.83 3.04 25.39
C PHE A 288 0.95 4.56 25.62
N PRO A 289 1.90 5.26 24.98
CA PRO A 289 2.94 4.72 24.09
C PRO A 289 4.13 4.14 24.86
N PHE A 290 5.01 3.44 24.13
CA PHE A 290 6.24 2.87 24.64
C PHE A 290 7.38 3.02 23.63
N ILE A 291 8.61 2.74 24.09
CA ILE A 291 9.81 2.60 23.26
C ILE A 291 10.33 1.18 23.39
N ASP A 292 10.64 0.55 22.27
CA ASP A 292 11.27 -0.75 22.19
C ASP A 292 12.78 -0.59 22.04
N ILE A 293 13.56 -1.41 22.76
CA ILE A 293 15.01 -1.50 22.64
C ILE A 293 15.37 -2.91 22.21
N PHE A 294 15.91 -3.00 20.99
CA PHE A 294 16.44 -4.22 20.39
C PHE A 294 17.94 -4.36 20.68
N PRO A 295 18.34 -5.39 21.45
CA PRO A 295 19.74 -5.68 21.68
C PRO A 295 20.41 -6.19 20.40
N PHE A 296 21.68 -5.83 20.22
CA PHE A 296 22.56 -6.41 19.21
C PHE A 296 23.92 -6.81 19.79
N ALA A 297 24.60 -7.74 19.14
CA ALA A 297 26.00 -8.07 19.43
C ALA A 297 26.93 -7.51 18.35
N ILE A 298 28.19 -7.25 18.69
CA ILE A 298 29.23 -6.96 17.71
C ILE A 298 30.24 -8.11 17.70
N VAL A 299 30.43 -8.72 16.52
CA VAL A 299 31.38 -9.82 16.29
C VAL A 299 32.07 -9.57 14.95
N ASP A 300 33.39 -9.65 14.89
CA ASP A 300 34.19 -9.54 13.65
C ASP A 300 33.79 -8.38 12.72
N SER A 301 33.72 -7.16 13.28
CA SER A 301 33.33 -5.94 12.55
C SER A 301 31.91 -5.94 11.97
N LYS A 302 31.03 -6.78 12.49
CA LYS A 302 29.60 -6.78 12.16
C LYS A 302 28.75 -6.65 13.40
N LEU A 303 27.66 -5.91 13.26
CA LEU A 303 26.55 -5.84 14.21
C LEU A 303 25.55 -6.94 13.85
N TYR A 304 25.07 -7.71 14.83
CA TYR A 304 24.10 -8.78 14.66
C TYR A 304 22.90 -8.59 15.60
N PHE A 305 21.70 -8.63 15.04
CA PHE A 305 20.48 -8.84 15.80
C PHE A 305 20.16 -10.33 15.85
N ASP A 306 19.71 -10.82 17.01
CA ASP A 306 19.43 -12.25 17.22
C ASP A 306 18.34 -12.81 16.28
N TYR A 307 17.48 -11.93 15.76
CA TYR A 307 16.44 -12.26 14.80
C TYR A 307 16.90 -12.28 13.33
N GLY A 308 18.22 -12.22 13.09
CA GLY A 308 18.83 -12.64 11.81
C GLY A 308 19.33 -11.52 10.89
N TYR A 309 19.26 -10.24 11.31
CA TYR A 309 19.83 -9.14 10.53
C TYR A 309 21.25 -8.80 10.99
N ALA A 310 22.12 -8.52 10.02
CA ALA A 310 23.49 -8.14 10.27
C ALA A 310 23.89 -6.92 9.43
N TYR A 311 24.78 -6.09 9.97
CA TYR A 311 25.23 -4.85 9.34
C TYR A 311 26.73 -4.67 9.56
N ASP A 312 27.45 -4.13 8.58
CA ASP A 312 28.86 -3.79 8.76
C ASP A 312 28.97 -2.61 9.74
N ILE A 313 29.85 -2.71 10.75
CA ILE A 313 29.94 -1.67 11.79
C ILE A 313 30.34 -0.30 11.21
N VAL A 314 30.99 -0.27 10.05
CA VAL A 314 31.42 0.96 9.37
C VAL A 314 30.25 1.75 8.76
N ASP A 315 29.11 1.08 8.53
CA ASP A 315 27.86 1.69 8.11
C ASP A 315 27.01 2.16 9.30
N ILE A 316 27.27 1.63 10.49
CA ILE A 316 26.56 2.02 11.71
C ILE A 316 27.29 3.15 12.43
N PHE A 317 28.60 3.01 12.64
CA PHE A 317 29.40 3.88 13.50
C PHE A 317 30.42 4.74 12.72
N PRO A 318 30.76 5.95 13.22
CA PRO A 318 30.13 6.63 14.35
C PRO A 318 28.68 7.05 14.03
N LEU A 319 27.83 7.06 15.06
CA LEU A 319 26.44 7.47 14.92
C LEU A 319 26.34 8.95 14.50
N SER A 320 25.30 9.28 13.72
CA SER A 320 24.99 10.65 13.28
C SER A 320 23.80 11.23 14.04
N ASP A 321 23.74 12.55 14.19
CA ASP A 321 22.59 13.23 14.82
C ASP A 321 21.42 13.35 13.82
N CYS A 322 20.20 12.98 14.23
CA CYS A 322 18.91 13.24 13.52
C CYS A 322 18.05 14.09 14.47
N ASN A 323 17.52 15.23 14.02
CA ASN A 323 16.44 15.90 14.75
C ASN A 323 15.15 15.12 14.46
N PHE A 324 14.66 14.40 15.46
CA PHE A 324 13.53 13.50 15.32
C PHE A 324 12.54 13.77 16.46
N GLU A 325 11.32 14.16 16.11
CA GLU A 325 10.24 14.40 17.09
C GLU A 325 10.64 15.39 18.20
N GLY A 326 11.46 16.39 17.87
CA GLY A 326 11.94 17.40 18.82
C GLY A 326 13.11 16.94 19.72
N THR A 327 13.64 15.74 19.50
CA THR A 327 14.81 15.19 20.20
C THR A 327 16.02 15.12 19.26
N ILE A 328 17.21 15.47 19.75
CA ILE A 328 18.47 15.17 19.04
C ILE A 328 18.76 13.68 19.27
N ALA A 329 18.22 12.86 18.37
CA ALA A 329 18.40 11.42 18.36
C ALA A 329 19.66 11.02 17.60
N LYS A 330 20.07 9.76 17.75
CA LYS A 330 21.15 9.16 16.98
C LYS A 330 20.61 8.21 15.93
N ILE A 331 21.23 8.19 14.75
CA ILE A 331 20.96 7.25 13.66
C ILE A 331 22.27 6.59 13.19
N PRO A 332 22.21 5.45 12.47
CA PRO A 332 23.38 4.88 11.80
C PRO A 332 24.07 5.90 10.89
N LYS A 333 25.39 5.79 10.74
CA LYS A 333 26.20 6.62 9.81
C LYS A 333 25.69 6.56 8.38
N ASN A 334 25.31 5.38 7.91
CA ASN A 334 24.78 5.10 6.60
C ASN A 334 23.38 4.47 6.73
N PRO A 335 22.35 5.27 7.01
CA PRO A 335 21.00 4.76 7.24
C PRO A 335 20.41 4.10 5.98
N MET A 336 20.89 4.46 4.79
CA MET A 336 20.46 3.86 3.53
C MET A 336 20.90 2.39 3.41
N SER A 337 22.14 2.09 3.81
CA SER A 337 22.64 0.70 3.86
C SER A 337 21.79 -0.15 4.82
N TYR A 338 21.47 0.42 6.00
CA TYR A 338 20.57 -0.22 6.97
C TYR A 338 19.21 -0.54 6.34
N LEU A 339 18.53 0.47 5.79
CA LEU A 339 17.17 0.33 5.26
C LEU A 339 17.11 -0.57 4.02
N ASN A 340 18.13 -0.57 3.15
CA ASN A 340 18.19 -1.46 1.99
C ASN A 340 18.23 -2.94 2.39
N ASN A 341 18.95 -3.27 3.47
CA ASN A 341 19.00 -4.62 4.01
C ASN A 341 17.70 -4.98 4.75
N ARG A 342 17.18 -4.05 5.56
CA ARG A 342 16.03 -4.30 6.43
C ARG A 342 14.68 -4.34 5.70
N TYR A 343 14.52 -3.47 4.71
CA TYR A 343 13.27 -3.26 3.98
C TYR A 343 13.52 -3.21 2.46
N PRO A 344 13.79 -4.34 1.80
CA PRO A 344 13.92 -4.37 0.34
C PRO A 344 12.66 -3.78 -0.33
N GLY A 345 12.84 -2.78 -1.20
CA GLY A 345 11.72 -2.11 -1.86
C GLY A 345 11.18 -0.86 -1.13
N TRP A 346 11.84 -0.41 -0.06
CA TRP A 346 11.37 0.76 0.71
C TRP A 346 11.42 2.09 -0.07
N LYS A 347 12.16 2.17 -1.17
CA LYS A 347 12.18 3.39 -2.00
C LYS A 347 11.05 3.43 -3.01
N GLU A 348 10.50 2.25 -3.30
CA GLU A 348 9.54 2.00 -4.36
C GLU A 348 8.12 1.87 -3.82
N LYS A 349 7.94 1.50 -2.55
CA LYS A 349 6.62 1.22 -1.98
C LYS A 349 6.52 1.46 -0.47
N ILE A 350 5.33 1.88 -0.07
CA ILE A 350 4.82 1.83 1.30
C ILE A 350 4.16 0.46 1.49
N VAL A 351 4.48 -0.18 2.61
CA VAL A 351 3.78 -1.38 3.11
C VAL A 351 3.24 -1.03 4.49
N PHE A 352 1.93 -0.88 4.58
CA PHE A 352 1.23 -0.57 5.83
C PHE A 352 0.69 -1.86 6.46
N TYR A 353 1.14 -2.16 7.68
CA TYR A 353 0.62 -3.28 8.47
C TYR A 353 -0.53 -2.80 9.38
N PRO A 354 -1.66 -3.54 9.45
CA PRO A 354 -2.84 -3.10 10.20
C PRO A 354 -2.72 -3.24 11.72
N TYR A 355 -1.61 -3.78 12.23
CA TYR A 355 -1.42 -3.96 13.66
C TYR A 355 -1.45 -2.61 14.38
N SER A 356 -2.08 -2.58 15.56
CA SER A 356 -2.05 -1.43 16.44
C SER A 356 -1.54 -1.84 17.79
N HIS A 357 -0.40 -1.30 18.19
CA HIS A 357 0.19 -1.51 19.51
C HIS A 357 -0.63 -0.92 20.64
N ARG A 358 -1.41 0.14 20.38
CA ARG A 358 -2.31 0.74 21.39
C ARG A 358 -3.33 -0.25 21.95
N ILE A 359 -3.76 -1.22 21.14
CA ILE A 359 -4.76 -2.23 21.53
C ILE A 359 -4.31 -3.67 21.27
N GLU A 360 -3.04 -3.84 20.88
CA GLU A 360 -2.35 -5.12 20.60
C GLU A 360 -3.15 -6.07 19.70
N ARG A 361 -3.74 -5.54 18.62
CA ARG A 361 -4.46 -6.31 17.59
C ARG A 361 -4.46 -5.60 16.24
N SER A 362 -4.68 -6.38 15.18
CA SER A 362 -4.88 -5.85 13.82
C SER A 362 -6.22 -5.16 13.66
N ILE A 363 -6.20 -3.95 13.10
CA ILE A 363 -7.37 -3.14 12.72
C ILE A 363 -7.23 -2.78 11.25
N GLY A 364 -8.07 -3.36 10.39
CA GLY A 364 -8.06 -3.10 8.95
C GLY A 364 -7.28 -4.14 8.15
N LYS A 365 -6.72 -3.72 7.02
CA LYS A 365 -6.06 -4.57 6.02
C LYS A 365 -4.60 -4.14 5.80
N LEU A 366 -3.77 -5.08 5.35
CA LEU A 366 -2.45 -4.79 4.80
C LEU A 366 -2.64 -3.96 3.52
N LEU A 367 -2.02 -2.79 3.45
CA LEU A 367 -2.07 -1.93 2.26
C LEU A 367 -0.69 -1.76 1.66
N GLU A 368 -0.61 -1.81 0.33
CA GLU A 368 0.63 -1.59 -0.42
C GLU A 368 0.40 -0.53 -1.50
N ALA A 369 1.23 0.51 -1.46
CA ALA A 369 1.19 1.59 -2.44
C ALA A 369 2.59 1.90 -2.97
N TYR A 370 2.70 2.10 -4.26
CA TYR A 370 3.91 2.58 -4.90
C TYR A 370 4.14 4.05 -4.62
N ILE A 371 5.41 4.42 -4.42
CA ILE A 371 5.87 5.78 -4.15
C ILE A 371 7.14 6.07 -4.95
N SER A 372 7.53 7.33 -4.97
CA SER A 372 8.87 7.76 -5.40
C SER A 372 9.53 8.52 -4.26
N VAL A 373 10.84 8.37 -4.15
CA VAL A 373 11.66 9.09 -3.17
C VAL A 373 12.80 9.81 -3.88
N ASP A 374 13.26 10.90 -3.28
CA ASP A 374 14.44 11.61 -3.74
C ASP A 374 15.73 10.80 -3.50
N LYS A 375 16.88 11.36 -3.91
CA LYS A 375 18.20 10.72 -3.71
C LYS A 375 18.56 10.44 -2.25
N THR A 376 17.92 11.13 -1.30
CA THR A 376 18.12 10.98 0.14
C THR A 376 17.17 9.95 0.76
N GLY A 377 16.21 9.44 -0.02
CA GLY A 377 15.18 8.51 0.44
C GLY A 377 13.94 9.19 1.01
N ARG A 378 13.83 10.52 0.87
CA ARG A 378 12.68 11.31 1.30
C ARG A 378 11.53 11.16 0.31
N ILE A 379 10.30 10.96 0.77
CA ILE A 379 9.13 11.10 -0.12
C ILE A 379 9.07 12.56 -0.57
N GLU A 380 9.04 12.78 -1.88
CA GLU A 380 8.65 14.07 -2.45
C GLU A 380 7.17 14.26 -2.11
N CYS A 381 6.82 15.29 -1.34
CA CYS A 381 5.42 15.55 -0.98
C CYS A 381 4.59 15.61 -2.28
N CYS A 382 3.68 14.65 -2.45
CA CYS A 382 2.72 14.61 -3.56
C CYS A 382 1.78 15.82 -3.54
#